data_AF-A0A7C7L2S6-F1
#
_entry.id   AF-A0A7C7L2S6-F1
#
_cell.length_a   1.000
_cell.length_b   1.000
_cell.length_c   1.000
_cell.angle_alpha   90.00
_cell.angle_beta   90.00
_cell.angle_gamma   90.00
#
_symmetry.space_group_name_H-M   'P 1'
#
loop_
_entity.id
_entity.type
_entity.pdbx_description
1 polymer ?
#
loop_
_entity_poly.entity_id
_entity_poly.type
_entity_poly.pdbx_seq_one_letter_code
_entity_poly.pdbx_strand_id
1 'polypeptide(L)'
;MRTDLQGECRQAMHNMPKFVNPKQAVQLFLNLTEDHGVEEVAVVRNPSYVYPPFDLYALAPRRRTVREGLLGVVKDMDGTTTTTEPLCIHSLEYMVRRITGRTEKEDWSGLNPQSDYPHIIGNSTTKHVEYLIRRYEDWI
;
A
#
# COMPACT_ATOMS: atom_id res chain seq x y z
N MET A 1 -1.75 25.73 3.53
CA MET A 1 -2.76 25.39 4.55
C MET A 1 -2.89 23.87 4.59
N ARG A 2 -1.94 23.21 5.27
CA ARG A 2 -1.91 21.76 5.52
C ARG A 2 -1.68 21.65 7.02
N THR A 3 -2.75 21.71 7.78
CA THR A 3 -2.73 21.62 9.24
C THR A 3 -3.89 20.71 9.64
N ASP A 4 -3.60 19.77 10.54
CA ASP A 4 -4.53 19.05 11.43
C ASP A 4 -5.14 17.69 11.06
N LEU A 5 -5.14 17.23 9.81
CA LEU A 5 -5.71 15.89 9.49
C LEU A 5 -5.02 14.72 10.24
N GLN A 6 -3.72 14.80 10.49
CA GLN A 6 -2.99 13.73 11.21
C GLN A 6 -3.19 13.75 12.73
N GLY A 7 -3.50 14.91 13.32
CA GLY A 7 -3.76 15.06 14.75
C GLY A 7 -5.16 14.57 15.11
N GLU A 8 -6.16 14.92 14.30
CA GLU A 8 -7.56 14.54 14.52
C GLU A 8 -7.79 13.03 14.30
N CYS A 9 -7.18 12.43 13.26
CA CYS A 9 -7.23 10.96 13.08
C CYS A 9 -6.63 10.20 14.26
N ARG A 10 -5.51 10.67 14.84
CA ARG A 10 -4.87 10.01 16.00
C ARG A 10 -5.72 10.11 17.26
N GLN A 11 -6.39 11.25 17.49
CA GLN A 11 -7.27 11.43 18.65
C GLN A 11 -8.54 10.57 18.54
N ALA A 12 -9.11 10.42 17.33
CA ALA A 12 -10.31 9.63 17.08
C ALA A 12 -10.10 8.12 17.29
N MET A 13 -8.91 7.59 16.98
CA MET A 13 -8.62 6.16 17.17
C MET A 13 -8.44 5.75 18.64
N HIS A 14 -8.14 6.69 19.54
CA HIS A 14 -7.85 6.37 20.95
C HIS A 14 -9.10 6.02 21.78
N ASN A 15 -10.30 6.36 21.30
CA ASN A 15 -11.59 6.13 21.98
C ASN A 15 -12.55 5.21 21.20
N MET A 16 -12.05 4.40 20.27
CA MET A 16 -12.92 3.55 19.46
C MET A 16 -13.51 2.39 20.30
N PRO A 17 -14.84 2.24 20.37
CA PRO A 17 -15.46 1.17 21.13
C PRO A 17 -15.12 -0.20 20.52
N LYS A 18 -14.66 -1.13 21.36
CA LYS A 18 -14.30 -2.51 20.94
C LYS A 18 -15.51 -3.29 20.41
N PHE A 19 -16.70 -3.03 20.94
CA PHE A 19 -17.94 -3.68 20.53
C PHE A 19 -19.02 -2.63 20.34
N VAL A 20 -19.76 -2.75 19.25
CA VAL A 20 -20.85 -1.86 18.88
C VAL A 20 -22.04 -2.67 18.41
N ASN A 21 -23.25 -2.13 18.59
CA ASN A 21 -24.45 -2.72 18.00
C ASN A 21 -24.56 -2.33 16.51
N PRO A 22 -25.47 -2.96 15.73
CA PRO A 22 -25.57 -2.69 14.29
C PRO A 22 -25.84 -1.23 13.92
N LYS A 23 -26.64 -0.48 14.69
CA LYS A 23 -26.91 0.94 14.42
C LYS A 23 -25.66 1.80 14.61
N GLN A 24 -24.91 1.51 15.67
CA GLN A 24 -23.62 2.17 15.94
C GLN A 24 -22.59 1.83 14.85
N ALA A 25 -22.53 0.57 14.38
CA ALA A 25 -21.65 0.17 13.30
C ALA A 25 -21.93 0.91 11.99
N VAL A 26 -23.22 1.05 11.62
CA VAL A 26 -23.64 1.84 10.46
C VAL A 26 -23.18 3.29 10.61
N GLN A 27 -23.38 3.90 11.77
CA GLN A 27 -22.97 5.29 11.99
C GLN A 27 -21.46 5.47 11.89
N LEU A 28 -20.67 4.56 12.48
CA LEU A 28 -19.21 4.60 12.37
C LEU A 28 -18.75 4.47 10.92
N PHE A 29 -19.38 3.59 10.15
CA PHE A 29 -19.08 3.43 8.74
C PHE A 29 -19.42 4.69 7.93
N LEU A 30 -20.58 5.31 8.18
CA LEU A 30 -20.98 6.55 7.51
C LEU A 30 -20.00 7.69 7.82
N ASN A 31 -19.64 7.89 9.09
CA ASN A 31 -18.68 8.90 9.49
C ASN A 31 -17.32 8.67 8.81
N LEU A 32 -16.82 7.43 8.81
CA LEU A 32 -15.58 7.07 8.11
C LEU A 32 -15.64 7.44 6.62
N THR A 33 -16.76 7.12 5.95
CA THR A 33 -16.90 7.42 4.53
C THR A 33 -16.96 8.92 4.24
N GLU A 34 -17.60 9.70 5.11
CA GLU A 34 -17.68 11.15 4.99
C GLU A 34 -16.32 11.81 5.24
N ASP A 35 -15.67 11.47 6.36
CA ASP A 35 -14.39 12.04 6.79
C ASP A 35 -13.27 11.80 5.76
N HIS A 36 -13.31 10.67 5.05
CA HIS A 36 -12.31 10.28 4.06
C HIS A 36 -12.75 10.51 2.60
N GLY A 37 -13.91 11.13 2.36
CA GLY A 37 -14.40 11.42 1.02
C GLY A 37 -14.57 10.17 0.14
N VAL A 38 -15.07 9.07 0.73
CA VAL A 38 -15.29 7.80 0.05
C VAL A 38 -16.52 7.90 -0.84
N GLU A 39 -16.34 7.68 -2.14
CA GLU A 39 -17.43 7.70 -3.13
C GLU A 39 -17.93 6.30 -3.50
N GLU A 40 -17.10 5.28 -3.30
CA GLU A 40 -17.37 3.89 -3.69
C GLU A 40 -17.07 2.92 -2.54
N VAL A 41 -17.90 1.89 -2.40
CA VAL A 41 -17.70 0.79 -1.44
C VAL A 41 -17.70 -0.52 -2.21
N ALA A 42 -16.63 -1.30 -2.07
CA ALA A 42 -16.59 -2.64 -2.61
C ALA A 42 -17.39 -3.60 -1.73
N VAL A 43 -18.28 -4.36 -2.35
CA VAL A 43 -19.00 -5.47 -1.72
C VAL A 43 -18.34 -6.77 -2.15
N VAL A 44 -17.63 -7.42 -1.23
CA VAL A 44 -16.89 -8.65 -1.53
C VAL A 44 -17.64 -9.83 -0.96
N ARG A 45 -18.09 -10.74 -1.82
CA ARG A 45 -18.74 -11.98 -1.37
C ARG A 45 -17.71 -12.94 -0.80
N ASN A 46 -18.00 -13.43 0.39
CA ASN A 46 -17.21 -14.47 1.02
C ASN A 46 -17.62 -15.86 0.51
N PRO A 47 -16.72 -16.86 0.57
CA PRO A 47 -17.09 -18.24 0.31
C PRO A 47 -18.26 -18.68 1.19
N SER A 48 -19.07 -19.64 0.71
CA SER A 48 -20.30 -20.06 1.39
C SER A 48 -20.10 -20.61 2.81
N TYR A 49 -18.88 -21.00 3.16
CA TYR A 49 -18.50 -21.51 4.47
C TYR A 49 -17.83 -20.46 5.38
N VAL A 50 -17.77 -19.19 4.98
CA VAL A 50 -17.25 -18.06 5.76
C VAL A 50 -18.40 -17.14 6.14
N TYR A 51 -18.54 -16.82 7.42
CA TYR A 51 -19.48 -15.83 7.93
C TYR A 51 -18.74 -14.53 8.26
N PRO A 52 -19.25 -13.34 7.87
CA PRO A 52 -20.51 -13.08 7.16
C PRO A 52 -20.43 -13.40 5.65
N PRO A 53 -21.57 -13.50 4.94
CA PRO A 53 -21.60 -13.83 3.51
C PRO A 53 -20.93 -12.77 2.61
N PHE A 54 -20.66 -11.57 3.12
CA PHE A 54 -19.90 -10.54 2.42
C PHE A 54 -19.26 -9.57 3.40
N ASP A 55 -18.24 -8.86 2.92
CA ASP A 55 -17.60 -7.75 3.59
C ASP A 55 -17.75 -6.45 2.77
N LEU A 56 -17.66 -5.32 3.46
CA LEU A 56 -17.72 -3.98 2.87
C LEU A 56 -16.36 -3.31 3.04
N TYR A 57 -15.80 -2.81 1.93
CA TYR A 57 -14.53 -2.09 1.94
C TYR A 57 -14.75 -0.70 1.35
N ALA A 58 -14.59 0.33 2.18
CA ALA A 58 -14.55 1.72 1.73
C ALA A 58 -13.34 1.91 0.80
N LEU A 59 -13.57 2.40 -0.42
CA LEU A 59 -12.51 2.60 -1.39
C LEU A 59 -12.03 4.04 -1.36
N ALA A 60 -10.71 4.21 -1.38
CA ALA A 60 -10.12 5.53 -1.59
C ALA A 60 -10.55 6.08 -2.97
N PRO A 61 -10.68 7.41 -3.13
CA PRO A 61 -11.03 8.03 -4.40
C PRO A 61 -10.15 7.53 -5.54
N ARG A 62 -10.77 7.08 -6.64
CA ARG A 62 -10.05 6.52 -7.79
C ARG A 62 -9.03 7.51 -8.33
N ARG A 63 -7.76 7.10 -8.36
CA ARG A 63 -6.67 7.86 -8.97
C ARG A 63 -6.39 7.32 -10.37
N ARG A 64 -6.33 8.20 -11.37
CA ARG A 64 -5.96 7.82 -12.76
C ARG A 64 -4.47 7.53 -12.90
N THR A 65 -3.64 8.22 -12.11
CA THR A 65 -2.19 8.00 -12.02
C THR A 65 -1.75 8.17 -10.58
N VAL A 66 -0.64 7.54 -10.20
CA VAL A 66 -0.01 7.73 -8.88
C VAL A 66 1.23 8.64 -8.95
N ARG A 67 1.41 9.36 -10.06
CA ARG A 67 2.62 10.15 -10.34
C ARG A 67 2.88 11.22 -9.27
N GLU A 68 1.80 11.79 -8.75
CA GLU A 68 1.83 12.77 -7.67
C GLU A 68 1.47 12.06 -6.35
N GLY A 69 2.45 11.94 -5.44
CA GLY A 69 2.23 11.44 -4.08
C GLY A 69 2.52 9.96 -3.83
N LEU A 70 3.03 9.20 -4.81
CA LEU A 70 3.58 7.88 -4.52
C LEU A 70 4.91 8.02 -3.76
N LEU A 71 4.88 7.72 -2.46
CA LEU A 71 6.07 7.76 -1.60
C LEU A 71 6.87 6.45 -1.61
N GLY A 72 6.20 5.33 -1.89
CA GLY A 72 6.86 4.02 -1.94
C GLY A 72 5.92 2.93 -2.43
N VAL A 73 6.50 1.87 -2.98
CA VAL A 73 5.80 0.64 -3.34
C VAL A 73 6.46 -0.49 -2.58
N VAL A 74 5.66 -1.18 -1.77
CA VAL A 74 6.09 -2.40 -1.11
C VAL A 74 5.40 -3.56 -1.80
N LYS A 75 6.19 -4.48 -2.31
CA LYS A 75 5.69 -5.74 -2.85
C LYS A 75 6.25 -6.86 -2.00
N ASP A 76 5.35 -7.64 -1.45
CA ASP A 76 5.71 -8.88 -0.80
C ASP A 76 6.28 -9.86 -1.84
N MET A 77 7.36 -10.53 -1.46
CA MET A 77 8.04 -11.53 -2.28
C MET A 77 7.98 -12.91 -1.62
N ASP A 78 7.02 -13.13 -0.73
CA ASP A 78 6.81 -14.44 -0.10
C ASP A 78 6.59 -15.55 -1.13
N GLY A 79 7.30 -16.67 -0.97
CA GLY A 79 7.19 -17.86 -1.80
C GLY A 79 8.07 -17.91 -3.06
N THR A 80 8.93 -16.91 -3.29
CA THR A 80 9.93 -16.97 -4.37
C THR A 80 11.19 -17.70 -3.94
N THR A 81 11.82 -18.42 -4.87
CA THR A 81 13.18 -18.94 -4.68
C THR A 81 14.18 -17.88 -5.10
N THR A 82 15.42 -17.97 -4.62
CA THR A 82 16.50 -17.04 -5.01
C THR A 82 16.74 -16.97 -6.52
N THR A 83 16.36 -18.02 -7.25
CA THR A 83 16.41 -18.10 -8.71
C THR A 83 15.28 -17.33 -9.42
N THR A 84 14.14 -17.08 -8.77
CA THR A 84 12.98 -16.36 -9.35
C THR A 84 12.82 -14.92 -8.83
N GLU A 85 13.56 -14.55 -7.79
CA GLU A 85 13.60 -13.18 -7.25
C GLU A 85 14.04 -12.10 -8.27
N PRO A 86 15.02 -12.32 -9.17
CA PRO A 86 15.32 -11.32 -10.21
C PRO A 86 14.11 -11.01 -11.10
N LEU A 87 13.30 -12.03 -11.42
CA LEU A 87 12.07 -11.85 -12.20
C LEU A 87 11.01 -11.08 -11.40
N CYS A 88 10.94 -11.30 -10.10
CA CYS A 88 10.05 -10.56 -9.22
C CYS A 88 10.44 -9.09 -9.07
N ILE A 89 11.74 -8.80 -8.96
CA ILE A 89 12.28 -7.43 -8.96
C ILE A 89 11.97 -6.75 -10.30
N HIS A 90 12.21 -7.44 -11.43
CA HIS A 90 11.87 -6.91 -12.75
C HIS A 90 10.37 -6.63 -12.89
N SER A 91 9.51 -7.53 -12.41
CA SER A 91 8.05 -7.35 -12.44
C SER A 91 7.61 -6.17 -11.58
N LEU A 92 8.24 -5.98 -10.42
CA LEU A 92 8.02 -4.82 -9.56
C LEU A 92 8.43 -3.53 -10.27
N GLU A 93 9.63 -3.48 -10.84
CA GLU A 93 10.11 -2.32 -11.58
C GLU A 93 9.15 -1.99 -12.74
N TYR A 94 8.78 -2.99 -13.53
CA TYR A 94 7.82 -2.82 -14.62
C TYR A 94 6.48 -2.26 -14.14
N MET A 95 5.95 -2.79 -13.03
CA MET A 95 4.71 -2.30 -12.43
C MET A 95 4.86 -0.84 -11.98
N VAL A 96 5.95 -0.47 -11.29
CA VAL A 96 6.25 0.91 -10.90
C VAL A 96 6.30 1.83 -12.13
N ARG A 97 6.98 1.42 -13.20
CA ARG A 97 7.03 2.18 -14.47
C ARG A 97 5.63 2.41 -15.04
N ARG A 98 4.79 1.37 -15.08
CA ARG A 98 3.42 1.45 -15.61
C ARG A 98 2.49 2.34 -14.78
N ILE A 99 2.57 2.29 -13.45
CA ILE A 99 1.68 3.07 -12.57
C ILE A 99 2.13 4.54 -12.45
N THR A 100 3.44 4.81 -12.52
CA THR A 100 4.00 6.17 -12.40
C THR A 100 4.14 6.89 -13.74
N GLY A 101 4.16 6.16 -14.86
CA GLY A 101 4.44 6.68 -16.19
C GLY A 101 5.93 6.97 -16.44
N ARG A 102 6.84 6.56 -15.54
CA ARG A 102 8.30 6.69 -15.71
C ARG A 102 8.84 5.54 -16.58
N THR A 103 8.54 5.55 -17.88
CA THR A 103 8.87 4.42 -18.77
C THR A 103 10.35 4.38 -19.12
N GLU A 104 10.98 5.54 -19.25
CA GLU A 104 12.37 5.65 -19.68
C GLU A 104 13.37 5.55 -18.52
N LYS A 105 14.62 5.23 -18.83
CA LYS A 105 15.67 5.11 -17.80
C LYS A 105 16.09 6.47 -17.25
N GLU A 106 15.95 7.51 -18.06
CA GLU A 106 16.21 8.90 -17.73
C GLU A 106 15.20 9.41 -16.69
N ASP A 107 13.96 8.92 -16.73
CA ASP A 107 12.92 9.23 -15.73
C ASP A 107 13.14 8.49 -14.42
N TRP A 108 13.59 7.23 -14.52
CA TRP A 108 13.95 6.40 -13.37
C TRP A 108 14.86 5.25 -13.79
N SER A 109 16.06 5.22 -13.22
CA SER A 109 17.07 4.21 -13.54
C SER A 109 16.74 2.80 -13.02
N GLY A 110 15.75 2.67 -12.13
CA GLY A 110 15.44 1.40 -11.46
C GLY A 110 16.47 1.02 -10.41
N LEU A 111 16.43 -0.25 -9.98
CA LEU A 111 17.44 -0.84 -9.10
C LEU A 111 18.67 -1.24 -9.91
N ASN A 112 19.85 -1.08 -9.32
CA ASN A 112 21.12 -1.50 -9.89
C ASN A 112 21.38 -2.99 -9.57
N PRO A 113 21.45 -3.87 -10.57
CA PRO A 113 21.62 -5.31 -10.33
C PRO A 113 22.91 -5.68 -9.61
N GLN A 114 23.99 -4.90 -9.78
CA GLN A 114 25.29 -5.22 -9.20
C GLN A 114 25.37 -4.82 -7.73
N SER A 115 24.83 -3.64 -7.37
CA SER A 115 24.86 -3.16 -5.99
C SER A 115 23.67 -3.64 -5.16
N ASP A 116 22.46 -3.68 -5.72
CA ASP A 116 21.24 -3.80 -4.93
C ASP A 116 20.78 -5.25 -4.79
N TYR A 117 20.89 -6.07 -5.84
CA TYR A 117 20.38 -7.44 -5.83
C TYR A 117 21.03 -8.32 -4.75
N PRO A 118 22.34 -8.24 -4.45
CA PRO A 118 22.94 -9.00 -3.36
C PRO A 118 22.35 -8.71 -1.97
N HIS A 119 21.69 -7.56 -1.80
CA HIS A 119 21.03 -7.18 -0.54
C HIS A 119 19.53 -7.46 -0.52
N ILE A 120 18.93 -7.79 -1.68
CA ILE A 120 17.49 -8.00 -1.89
C ILE A 120 17.15 -9.46 -2.22
N ILE A 121 18.08 -10.23 -2.78
CA ILE A 121 17.87 -11.62 -3.18
C ILE A 121 18.40 -12.57 -2.10
N GLY A 122 17.60 -13.55 -1.70
CA GLY A 122 17.96 -14.57 -0.72
C GLY A 122 18.12 -14.06 0.70
N ASN A 123 17.49 -12.92 1.00
CA ASN A 123 17.59 -12.26 2.29
C ASN A 123 16.18 -12.00 2.86
N SER A 124 16.09 -11.54 4.11
CA SER A 124 14.78 -11.30 4.74
C SER A 124 14.15 -9.99 4.26
N THR A 125 12.83 -9.93 4.15
CA THR A 125 12.06 -8.71 3.81
C THR A 125 12.46 -7.50 4.66
N THR A 126 12.70 -7.69 5.96
CA THR A 126 13.18 -6.62 6.87
C THR A 126 14.52 -6.03 6.41
N LYS A 127 15.51 -6.87 6.10
CA LYS A 127 16.83 -6.44 5.62
C LYS A 127 16.77 -5.76 4.25
N HIS A 128 15.82 -6.16 3.39
CA HIS A 128 15.60 -5.48 2.11
C HIS A 128 15.16 -4.05 2.33
N VAL A 129 14.16 -3.83 3.19
CA VAL A 129 13.63 -2.50 3.51
C VAL A 129 14.70 -1.64 4.17
N GLU A 130 15.46 -2.19 5.13
CA GLU A 130 16.57 -1.48 5.78
C GLU A 130 17.63 -1.04 4.77
N TYR A 131 18.04 -1.93 3.86
CA TYR A 131 19.00 -1.59 2.80
C TYR A 131 18.45 -0.49 1.89
N LEU A 132 17.24 -0.64 1.38
CA LEU A 132 16.64 0.29 0.43
C LEU A 132 16.45 1.69 1.04
N ILE A 133 15.96 1.78 2.28
CA ILE A 133 15.82 3.07 2.96
C ILE A 133 17.19 3.74 3.10
N ARG A 134 18.20 3.02 3.61
CA ARG A 134 19.55 3.59 3.78
C ARG A 134 20.21 3.97 2.45
N ARG A 135 20.02 3.16 1.41
CA ARG A 135 20.66 3.34 0.11
C ARG A 135 20.08 4.53 -0.66
N TYR A 136 18.79 4.82 -0.47
CA TYR A 136 18.03 5.83 -1.21
C TYR A 136 17.48 6.93 -0.30
N GLU A 137 17.99 7.08 0.92
CA GLU A 137 17.52 8.06 1.91
C GLU A 137 17.52 9.48 1.34
N ASP A 138 18.56 9.86 0.60
CA ASP A 138 18.68 11.19 -0.02
C ASP A 138 17.53 11.52 -1.02
N TRP A 139 16.73 10.52 -1.42
CA TRP A 139 15.69 10.62 -2.45
C TRP A 139 14.27 10.48 -1.86
N ILE A 140 14.15 10.20 -0.56
CA ILE A 140 12.89 9.98 0.19
C ILE A 140 12.61 11.19 1.08
#